data_AF-A0A1F0RTY8-F1
#
_entry.id   AF-A0A1F0RTY8-F1
#
_cell.length_a   1.000
_cell.length_b   1.000
_cell.length_c   1.000
_cell.angle_alpha   90.00
_cell.angle_beta   90.00
_cell.angle_gamma   90.00
#
_symmetry.space_group_name_H-M   'P 1'
#
loop_
_entity.id
_entity.type
_entity.pdbx_description
1 polymer ?
#
loop_
_entity_poly.entity_id
_entity_poly.type
_entity_poly.pdbx_seq_one_letter_code
_entity_poly.pdbx_strand_id
1 'polypeptide(L)'
;MDITLATFDYAPQSALRGMRFSNAWGTSPSYAESRRGVLTGQYPQRGATTRITDIFAAAGFEVREDTRPASSRVFRLLEQPDPHVLDDLDGVVAVCSLQDDKAAMSFLWPGVAESGECTELVSPLDLAPTLAAIAGLDVRPNAPLSFDGLNLVPVLRYGASGHGALFFDYGVRMQDATLVDGTATPPSTLPRLRDEWETWKRFMAMGPLQ
;
A
#
# COMPACT_ATOMS: atom_id res chain seq x y z
N MET A 1 -18.52 -8.53 6.05
CA MET A 1 -17.67 -7.39 5.70
C MET A 1 -17.17 -7.63 4.29
N ASP A 2 -17.33 -6.63 3.45
CA ASP A 2 -16.86 -6.62 2.08
C ASP A 2 -15.63 -5.72 2.00
N ILE A 3 -14.55 -6.25 1.42
CA ILE A 3 -13.29 -5.55 1.23
C ILE A 3 -12.83 -5.77 -0.19
N THR A 4 -12.53 -4.69 -0.90
CA THR A 4 -12.03 -4.72 -2.27
C THR A 4 -10.69 -3.98 -2.36
N LEU A 5 -9.72 -4.62 -2.99
CA LEU A 5 -8.50 -4.01 -3.50
C LEU A 5 -8.58 -3.99 -5.03
N ALA A 6 -8.66 -2.79 -5.60
CA ALA A 6 -8.62 -2.59 -7.05
C ALA A 6 -7.26 -2.03 -7.47
N THR A 7 -6.60 -2.71 -8.41
CA THR A 7 -5.30 -2.29 -8.93
C THR A 7 -5.41 -1.88 -10.39
N PHE A 8 -4.66 -0.85 -10.78
CA PHE A 8 -4.60 -0.33 -12.13
C PHE A 8 -3.14 -0.11 -12.53
N ASP A 9 -2.86 -0.06 -13.83
CA ASP A 9 -1.56 0.42 -14.32
C ASP A 9 -1.48 1.89 -13.94
N TYR A 10 -2.51 2.62 -14.35
CA TYR A 10 -2.79 4.01 -14.01
C TYR A 10 -4.25 4.14 -13.59
N ALA A 11 -4.52 4.32 -12.29
CA ALA A 11 -5.88 4.47 -11.80
C ALA A 11 -6.50 5.78 -12.32
N PRO A 12 -7.65 5.72 -13.03
CA PRO A 12 -8.32 6.92 -13.49
C PRO A 12 -8.96 7.66 -12.31
N GLN A 13 -9.18 8.97 -12.45
CA GLN A 13 -9.78 9.79 -11.39
C GLN A 13 -11.17 9.28 -10.95
N SER A 14 -11.93 8.67 -11.86
CA SER A 14 -13.23 8.05 -11.57
C SER A 14 -13.13 6.85 -10.62
N ALA A 15 -12.01 6.12 -10.61
CA ALA A 15 -11.79 5.01 -9.69
C ALA A 15 -11.39 5.48 -8.27
N LEU A 16 -10.82 6.68 -8.14
CA LEU A 16 -10.28 7.19 -6.88
C LEU A 16 -11.38 7.74 -5.97
N ARG A 17 -12.07 6.85 -5.24
CA ARG A 17 -13.16 7.17 -4.31
C ARG A 17 -12.65 7.35 -2.88
N GLY A 18 -13.43 8.05 -2.06
CA GLY A 18 -13.14 8.25 -0.64
C GLY A 18 -12.01 9.24 -0.37
N MET A 19 -11.20 8.96 0.64
CA MET A 19 -10.00 9.72 0.95
C MET A 19 -8.89 9.42 -0.08
N ARG A 20 -8.36 10.46 -0.72
CA ARG A 20 -7.26 10.36 -1.70
C ARG A 20 -5.93 10.68 -1.04
N PHE A 21 -4.86 10.03 -1.48
CA PHE A 21 -3.51 10.28 -0.98
C PHE A 21 -2.69 11.01 -2.06
N SER A 22 -2.29 12.24 -1.80
CA SER A 22 -1.53 13.05 -2.77
C SER A 22 -0.01 12.85 -2.68
N ASN A 23 0.45 12.18 -1.61
CA ASN A 23 1.85 11.83 -1.36
C ASN A 23 2.07 10.30 -1.26
N ALA A 24 1.46 9.55 -2.18
CA ALA A 24 1.60 8.10 -2.28
C ALA A 24 2.67 7.70 -3.32
N TRP A 25 3.57 6.78 -2.95
CA TRP A 25 4.70 6.35 -3.79
C TRP A 25 4.87 4.83 -3.82
N GLY A 26 4.93 4.24 -5.02
CA GLY A 26 5.23 2.84 -5.26
C GLY A 26 6.72 2.55 -5.10
N THR A 27 7.08 1.48 -4.39
CA THR A 27 8.49 1.19 -4.03
C THR A 27 9.32 0.55 -5.13
N SER A 28 8.76 0.43 -6.33
CA SER A 28 9.48 0.09 -7.56
C SER A 28 8.75 0.67 -8.77
N PRO A 29 9.48 1.17 -9.78
CA PRO A 29 8.89 1.59 -11.05
C PRO A 29 8.44 0.39 -11.92
N SER A 30 8.87 -0.83 -11.57
CA SER A 30 8.44 -2.05 -12.26
C SER A 30 7.05 -2.46 -11.80
N TYR A 31 6.12 -2.60 -12.75
CA TYR A 31 4.76 -3.10 -12.48
C TYR A 31 4.77 -4.40 -11.68
N ALA A 32 5.62 -5.36 -12.04
CA ALA A 32 5.66 -6.66 -11.39
C ALA A 32 6.11 -6.58 -9.92
N GLU A 33 7.04 -5.69 -9.61
CA GLU A 33 7.57 -5.49 -8.26
C GLU A 33 6.62 -4.62 -7.42
N SER A 34 6.06 -3.57 -8.00
CA SER A 34 5.03 -2.74 -7.39
C SER A 34 3.82 -3.60 -7.00
N ARG A 35 3.32 -4.42 -7.94
CA ARG A 35 2.25 -5.40 -7.69
C ARG A 35 2.61 -6.38 -6.58
N ARG A 36 3.85 -6.89 -6.56
CA ARG A 36 4.30 -7.77 -5.48
C ARG A 36 4.21 -7.05 -4.14
N GLY A 37 4.72 -5.84 -4.03
CA GLY A 37 4.68 -5.06 -2.79
C GLY A 37 3.27 -4.76 -2.31
N VAL A 38 2.36 -4.40 -3.22
CA VAL A 38 0.93 -4.21 -2.89
C VAL A 38 0.30 -5.48 -2.34
N LEU A 39 0.56 -6.63 -2.97
CA LEU A 39 -0.09 -7.88 -2.59
C LEU A 39 0.52 -8.52 -1.34
N THR A 40 1.79 -8.26 -1.02
CA THR A 40 2.46 -8.87 0.15
C THR A 40 2.58 -7.90 1.33
N GLY A 41 2.46 -6.60 1.08
CA GLY A 41 2.77 -5.54 2.04
C GLY A 41 4.24 -5.47 2.46
N GLN A 42 5.14 -5.96 1.61
CA GLN A 42 6.58 -5.99 1.85
C GLN A 42 7.34 -5.38 0.69
N TYR A 43 8.54 -4.87 0.96
CA TYR A 43 9.43 -4.40 -0.10
C TYR A 43 9.72 -5.51 -1.12
N PRO A 44 9.68 -5.22 -2.44
CA PRO A 44 9.88 -6.24 -3.47
C PRO A 44 11.24 -6.93 -3.37
N GLN A 45 12.25 -6.23 -2.85
CA GLN A 45 13.61 -6.71 -2.57
C GLN A 45 13.63 -7.91 -1.61
N ARG A 46 12.61 -8.07 -0.76
CA ARG A 46 12.49 -9.24 0.13
C ARG A 46 12.06 -10.52 -0.58
N GLY A 47 11.55 -10.41 -1.81
CA GLY A 47 11.08 -11.57 -2.56
C GLY A 47 9.87 -12.28 -1.93
N ALA A 48 9.08 -11.58 -1.12
CA ALA A 48 7.92 -12.15 -0.44
C ALA A 48 6.90 -12.74 -1.43
N THR A 49 6.31 -13.87 -1.06
CA THR A 49 5.37 -14.62 -1.90
C THR A 49 3.99 -14.80 -1.29
N THR A 50 3.86 -14.73 0.04
CA THR A 50 2.55 -14.79 0.73
C THR A 50 1.76 -13.53 0.44
N ARG A 51 0.63 -13.68 -0.26
CA ARG A 51 -0.23 -12.56 -0.66
C ARG A 51 -1.35 -12.33 0.34
N ILE A 52 -1.91 -11.12 0.31
CA ILE A 52 -3.11 -10.75 1.04
C ILE A 52 -4.29 -11.69 0.75
N THR A 53 -4.41 -12.20 -0.48
CA THR A 53 -5.42 -13.20 -0.83
C THR A 53 -5.28 -14.47 0.01
N ASP A 54 -4.06 -14.95 0.24
CA ASP A 54 -3.80 -16.15 1.04
C ASP A 54 -4.16 -15.91 2.52
N ILE A 55 -3.84 -14.72 3.02
CA ILE A 55 -4.15 -14.27 4.38
C ILE A 55 -5.67 -14.24 4.60
N PHE A 56 -6.42 -13.64 3.68
CA PHE A 56 -7.86 -13.55 3.76
C PHE A 56 -8.53 -14.91 3.61
N ALA A 57 -8.06 -15.76 2.69
CA ALA A 57 -8.54 -17.13 2.57
C ALA A 57 -8.33 -17.94 3.86
N ALA A 58 -7.14 -17.84 4.47
CA ALA A 58 -6.84 -18.51 5.74
C ALA A 58 -7.72 -17.99 6.91
N ALA A 59 -8.13 -16.72 6.86
CA ALA A 59 -9.06 -16.13 7.83
C ALA A 59 -10.55 -16.46 7.57
N GLY A 60 -10.83 -17.30 6.57
CA GLY A 60 -12.19 -17.73 6.23
C GLY A 60 -13.00 -16.65 5.48
N PHE A 61 -12.34 -15.77 4.74
CA PHE A 61 -13.00 -14.93 3.75
C PHE A 61 -13.11 -15.69 2.43
N GLU A 62 -14.21 -15.47 1.73
CA GLU A 62 -14.29 -15.82 0.32
C GLU A 62 -13.38 -14.86 -0.48
N VAL A 63 -12.45 -15.39 -1.26
CA VAL A 63 -11.58 -14.57 -2.13
C VAL A 63 -12.13 -14.60 -3.54
N ARG A 64 -12.32 -13.42 -4.16
CA ARG A 64 -12.89 -13.29 -5.51
C ARG A 64 -12.12 -12.31 -6.38
N GLU A 65 -12.28 -12.50 -7.69
CA GLU A 65 -11.77 -11.60 -8.74
C GLU A 65 -12.94 -11.00 -9.56
N ASP A 66 -14.17 -11.12 -9.05
CA ASP A 66 -15.39 -10.60 -9.66
C ASP A 66 -16.20 -9.76 -8.68
N THR A 67 -17.14 -8.99 -9.22
CA THR A 67 -18.02 -8.07 -8.46
C THR A 67 -19.33 -8.72 -8.05
N ARG A 68 -19.50 -10.04 -8.23
CA ARG A 68 -20.78 -10.70 -7.92
C ARG A 68 -21.06 -10.59 -6.42
N PRO A 69 -22.33 -10.49 -6.01
CA PRO A 69 -22.71 -10.52 -4.61
C PRO A 69 -22.15 -11.77 -3.91
N ALA A 70 -21.73 -11.59 -2.65
CA ALA A 70 -21.27 -12.66 -1.78
C ALA A 70 -22.22 -12.78 -0.59
N SER A 71 -22.52 -14.02 -0.17
CA SER A 71 -23.38 -14.29 0.99
C SER A 71 -22.61 -14.36 2.31
N SER A 72 -21.30 -14.17 2.29
CA SER A 72 -20.38 -14.26 3.42
C SER A 72 -19.37 -13.11 3.40
N ARG A 73 -18.40 -13.11 4.33
CA ARG A 73 -17.30 -12.13 4.30
C ARG A 73 -16.44 -12.40 3.07
N VAL A 74 -16.14 -11.35 2.31
CA VAL A 74 -15.48 -11.47 1.01
C VAL A 74 -14.33 -10.47 0.89
N PHE A 75 -13.25 -10.92 0.28
CA PHE A 75 -12.14 -10.10 -0.17
C PHE A 75 -12.05 -10.18 -1.69
N ARG A 76 -12.14 -9.02 -2.36
CA ARG A 76 -11.99 -8.93 -3.81
C ARG A 76 -10.64 -8.35 -4.17
N LEU A 77 -9.93 -9.04 -5.06
CA LEU A 77 -8.79 -8.49 -5.78
C LEU A 77 -9.22 -8.28 -7.23
N LEU A 78 -9.44 -7.02 -7.62
CA LEU A 78 -9.86 -6.67 -8.97
C LEU A 78 -8.70 -6.01 -9.70
N GLU A 79 -8.19 -6.64 -10.75
CA GLU A 79 -7.09 -6.09 -11.54
C GLU A 79 -7.62 -5.48 -12.84
N GLN A 80 -7.36 -4.19 -13.05
CA GLN A 80 -7.90 -3.39 -14.16
C GLN A 80 -9.44 -3.49 -14.31
N PRO A 81 -10.25 -3.37 -13.24
CA PRO A 81 -11.70 -3.38 -13.41
C PRO A 81 -12.15 -2.14 -14.20
N ASP A 82 -13.33 -2.21 -14.83
CA ASP A 82 -14.01 -0.98 -15.26
C ASP A 82 -14.27 -0.13 -14.00
N PRO A 83 -13.80 1.13 -13.93
CA PRO A 83 -13.95 1.97 -12.74
C PRO A 83 -15.38 2.09 -12.21
N HIS A 84 -16.39 2.04 -13.09
CA HIS A 84 -17.79 2.20 -12.70
C HIS A 84 -18.30 1.04 -11.85
N VAL A 85 -17.70 -0.16 -11.97
CA VAL A 85 -18.13 -1.30 -11.13
C VAL A 85 -17.79 -1.07 -9.66
N LEU A 86 -16.82 -0.19 -9.37
CA LEU A 86 -16.46 0.17 -8.00
C LEU A 86 -17.52 1.03 -7.33
N ASP A 87 -18.43 1.66 -8.09
CA ASP A 87 -19.51 2.47 -7.55
C ASP A 87 -20.57 1.66 -6.82
N ASP A 88 -20.79 0.43 -7.31
CA ASP A 88 -21.81 -0.50 -6.83
C ASP A 88 -21.32 -1.47 -5.74
N LEU A 89 -20.03 -1.40 -5.36
CA LEU A 89 -19.47 -2.25 -4.33
C LEU A 89 -19.76 -1.70 -2.93
N ASP A 90 -20.25 -2.58 -2.07
CA ASP A 90 -20.42 -2.31 -0.65
C ASP A 90 -19.08 -2.41 0.11
N GLY A 91 -19.02 -1.78 1.28
CA GLY A 91 -17.90 -1.95 2.22
C GLY A 91 -16.68 -1.12 1.88
N VAL A 92 -15.48 -1.69 2.10
CA VAL A 92 -14.21 -0.97 1.95
C VAL A 92 -13.67 -1.16 0.54
N VAL A 93 -13.31 -0.07 -0.12
CA VAL A 93 -12.68 -0.10 -1.45
C VAL A 93 -11.36 0.67 -1.40
N ALA A 94 -10.25 -0.04 -1.58
CA ALA A 94 -8.93 0.53 -1.78
C ALA A 94 -8.55 0.49 -3.26
N VAL A 95 -7.98 1.58 -3.77
CA VAL A 95 -7.53 1.70 -5.16
C VAL A 95 -6.08 2.13 -5.19
N CYS A 96 -5.27 1.53 -6.07
CA CYS A 96 -3.94 2.05 -6.39
C CYS A 96 -3.51 1.87 -7.85
N SER A 97 -2.67 2.78 -8.33
CA SER A 97 -1.82 2.58 -9.51
C SER A 97 -0.61 1.70 -9.17
N LEU A 98 -0.17 0.91 -10.14
CA LEU A 98 0.99 0.02 -10.04
C LEU A 98 2.18 0.48 -10.89
N GLN A 99 1.96 1.43 -11.80
CA GLN A 99 3.00 1.95 -12.67
C GLN A 99 3.44 3.36 -12.26
N ASP A 100 4.70 3.66 -12.54
CA ASP A 100 5.46 4.84 -12.09
C ASP A 100 5.73 4.91 -10.58
N ASP A 101 6.65 5.80 -10.20
CA ASP A 101 7.02 5.98 -8.79
C ASP A 101 5.90 6.62 -7.97
N LYS A 102 5.19 7.61 -8.53
CA LYS A 102 4.07 8.25 -7.84
C LYS A 102 2.79 7.48 -8.12
N ALA A 103 2.23 6.88 -7.09
CA ALA A 103 1.05 6.04 -7.23
C ALA A 103 -0.22 6.85 -6.89
N ALA A 104 -1.18 6.92 -7.81
CA ALA A 104 -2.51 7.36 -7.44
C ALA A 104 -3.10 6.33 -6.47
N MET A 105 -3.58 6.76 -5.30
CA MET A 105 -4.07 5.87 -4.26
C MET A 105 -5.25 6.50 -3.53
N SER A 106 -6.26 5.68 -3.18
CA SER A 106 -7.40 6.13 -2.39
C SER A 106 -8.00 5.00 -1.55
N PHE A 107 -8.76 5.41 -0.52
CA PHE A 107 -9.55 4.54 0.34
C PHE A 107 -10.96 5.10 0.48
N LEU A 108 -11.96 4.31 0.10
CA LEU A 108 -13.33 4.49 0.54
C LEU A 108 -13.60 3.53 1.71
N TRP A 109 -13.80 4.09 2.89
CA TRP A 109 -14.20 3.34 4.08
C TRP A 109 -15.45 3.98 4.70
N PRO A 110 -16.65 3.39 4.52
CA PRO A 110 -17.90 3.92 5.05
C PRO A 110 -17.82 4.22 6.55
N GLY A 111 -18.28 5.42 6.93
CA GLY A 111 -18.24 5.93 8.30
C GLY A 111 -16.84 6.28 8.86
N VAL A 112 -15.78 6.18 8.05
CA VAL A 112 -14.40 6.45 8.48
C VAL A 112 -13.66 7.39 7.53
N ALA A 113 -13.59 7.02 6.25
CA ALA A 113 -12.86 7.75 5.21
C ALA A 113 -13.70 7.77 3.93
N GLU A 114 -14.71 8.65 3.91
CA GLU A 114 -15.68 8.75 2.80
C GLU A 114 -15.34 9.88 1.82
N SER A 115 -14.48 10.82 2.21
CA SER A 115 -13.98 11.89 1.36
C SER A 115 -12.72 12.52 1.99
N GLY A 116 -12.02 13.34 1.20
CA GLY A 116 -10.90 14.15 1.67
C GLY A 116 -9.60 13.85 0.96
N GLU A 117 -8.56 14.55 1.39
CA GLU A 117 -7.20 14.41 0.88
C GLU A 117 -6.23 14.24 2.06
N CYS A 118 -5.34 13.27 1.95
CA CYS A 118 -4.25 13.02 2.89
C CYS A 118 -2.91 13.32 2.21
N THR A 119 -2.10 14.15 2.87
CA THR A 119 -0.78 14.57 2.37
C THR A 119 0.39 13.84 3.05
N GLU A 120 0.09 12.92 3.97
CA GLU A 120 1.11 12.10 4.62
C GLU A 120 1.79 11.16 3.62
N LEU A 121 3.09 10.92 3.84
CA LEU A 121 3.86 9.98 3.02
C LEU A 121 3.34 8.55 3.22
N VAL A 122 2.84 7.94 2.16
CA VAL A 122 2.28 6.59 2.16
C VAL A 122 2.74 5.80 0.92
N SER A 123 2.50 4.50 0.92
CA SER A 123 2.84 3.62 -0.19
C SER A 123 1.73 2.61 -0.49
N PRO A 124 1.54 2.18 -1.75
CA PRO A 124 0.67 1.06 -2.09
C PRO A 124 0.98 -0.24 -1.31
N LEU A 125 2.21 -0.46 -0.84
CA LEU A 125 2.53 -1.62 0.02
C LEU A 125 1.87 -1.53 1.41
N ASP A 126 1.35 -0.37 1.81
CA ASP A 126 0.57 -0.20 3.03
C ASP A 126 -0.83 -0.79 2.93
N LEU A 127 -1.31 -1.08 1.71
CA LEU A 127 -2.66 -1.60 1.48
C LEU A 127 -2.88 -2.96 2.13
N ALA A 128 -1.92 -3.87 2.00
CA ALA A 128 -2.05 -5.20 2.58
C ALA A 128 -2.20 -5.19 4.12
N PRO A 129 -1.28 -4.58 4.91
CA PRO A 129 -1.45 -4.49 6.37
C PRO A 129 -2.69 -3.68 6.76
N THR A 130 -3.04 -2.63 6.03
CA THR A 130 -4.22 -1.81 6.33
C THR A 130 -5.51 -2.60 6.16
N LEU A 131 -5.69 -3.29 5.03
CA LEU A 131 -6.89 -4.07 4.74
C LEU A 131 -7.02 -5.27 5.71
N ALA A 132 -5.90 -5.92 6.03
CA ALA A 132 -5.88 -6.98 7.05
C ALA A 132 -6.29 -6.45 8.44
N ALA A 133 -5.79 -5.28 8.86
CA ALA A 133 -6.18 -4.65 10.12
C ALA A 133 -7.67 -4.26 10.14
N ILE A 134 -8.18 -3.73 9.03
CA ILE A 134 -9.61 -3.40 8.83
C ILE A 134 -10.48 -4.66 9.00
N ALA A 135 -10.02 -5.81 8.50
CA ALA A 135 -10.67 -7.10 8.65
C ALA A 135 -10.56 -7.70 10.07
N GLY A 136 -9.84 -7.04 10.99
CA GLY A 136 -9.60 -7.52 12.35
C GLY A 136 -8.53 -8.61 12.45
N LEU A 137 -7.68 -8.75 11.42
CA LEU A 137 -6.58 -9.71 11.43
C LEU A 137 -5.36 -9.15 12.18
N ASP A 138 -4.57 -10.05 12.78
CA ASP A 138 -3.36 -9.66 13.51
C ASP A 138 -2.24 -9.30 12.54
N VAL A 139 -1.88 -8.01 12.51
CA VAL A 139 -0.84 -7.43 11.64
C VAL A 139 0.39 -6.96 12.43
N ARG A 140 0.55 -7.42 13.68
CA ARG A 140 1.70 -7.02 14.50
C ARG A 140 3.01 -7.55 13.89
N PRO A 141 4.15 -6.87 14.06
CA PRO A 141 5.44 -7.29 13.47
C PRO A 141 5.90 -8.72 13.81
N ASN A 142 5.43 -9.28 14.93
CA ASN A 142 5.74 -10.64 15.37
C ASN A 142 4.64 -11.66 15.04
N ALA A 143 3.59 -11.25 14.33
CA ALA A 143 2.61 -12.17 13.79
C ALA A 143 3.27 -13.02 12.69
N PRO A 144 2.69 -14.17 12.30
CA PRO A 144 3.17 -14.97 11.16
C PRO A 144 3.26 -14.18 9.84
N LEU A 145 2.66 -13.00 9.80
CA LEU A 145 2.65 -12.05 8.70
C LEU A 145 3.43 -10.81 9.13
N SER A 146 4.70 -10.74 8.74
CA SER A 146 5.51 -9.53 8.87
C SER A 146 5.28 -8.64 7.64
N PHE A 147 4.92 -7.39 7.86
CA PHE A 147 4.75 -6.38 6.83
C PHE A 147 5.83 -5.31 6.98
N ASP A 148 6.36 -4.82 5.86
CA ASP A 148 7.12 -3.55 5.86
C ASP A 148 6.17 -2.35 5.75
N GLY A 149 4.94 -2.57 5.25
CA GLY A 149 3.91 -1.55 5.13
C GLY A 149 3.36 -1.06 6.45
N LEU A 150 3.01 0.21 6.48
CA LEU A 150 2.37 0.85 7.61
C LEU A 150 0.87 0.51 7.61
N ASN A 151 0.34 0.14 8.78
CA ASN A 151 -1.11 0.09 8.96
C ASN A 151 -1.67 1.53 8.97
N LEU A 152 -2.41 1.91 7.93
CA LEU A 152 -2.97 3.24 7.75
C LEU A 152 -4.28 3.48 8.51
N VAL A 153 -4.80 2.51 9.28
CA VAL A 153 -6.03 2.72 10.08
C VAL A 153 -5.94 3.97 10.98
N PRO A 154 -4.84 4.26 11.70
CA PRO A 154 -4.69 5.48 12.47
C PRO A 154 -4.65 6.76 11.60
N VAL A 155 -4.05 6.68 10.41
CA VAL A 155 -4.02 7.79 9.44
C VAL A 155 -5.45 8.10 8.97
N LEU A 156 -6.18 7.07 8.56
CA LEU A 156 -7.56 7.17 8.07
C LEU A 156 -8.55 7.65 9.13
N ARG A 157 -8.43 7.17 10.38
CA ARG A 157 -9.38 7.49 11.46
C ARG A 157 -9.09 8.78 12.19
N TYR A 158 -7.81 9.11 12.35
CA TYR A 158 -7.37 10.14 13.30
C TYR A 158 -6.42 11.17 12.70
N GLY A 159 -6.07 11.05 11.41
CA GLY A 159 -5.09 11.94 10.79
C GLY A 159 -3.69 11.80 11.38
N ALA A 160 -3.33 10.58 11.82
CA ALA A 160 -1.98 10.28 12.29
C ALA A 160 -0.94 10.41 11.16
N SER A 161 0.34 10.55 11.54
CA SER A 161 1.44 10.63 10.57
C SER A 161 1.63 9.33 9.79
N GLY A 162 2.04 9.47 8.53
CA GLY A 162 2.43 8.37 7.66
C GLY A 162 3.87 7.90 7.91
N HIS A 163 4.51 7.39 6.87
CA HIS A 163 5.91 6.96 6.92
C HIS A 163 6.85 8.14 7.21
N GLY A 164 7.81 7.92 8.11
CA GLY A 164 8.95 8.83 8.24
C GLY A 164 9.88 8.78 7.03
N ALA A 165 9.98 7.61 6.38
CA ALA A 165 10.77 7.40 5.17
C ALA A 165 10.25 6.21 4.35
N LEU A 166 10.29 6.36 3.03
CA LEU A 166 10.16 5.26 2.06
C LEU A 166 11.48 5.08 1.33
N PHE A 167 11.89 3.83 1.14
CA PHE A 167 13.16 3.48 0.54
C PHE A 167 12.97 2.86 -0.84
N PHE A 168 13.94 3.09 -1.73
CA PHE A 168 13.92 2.65 -3.11
C PHE A 168 15.32 2.19 -3.50
N ASP A 169 15.44 1.39 -4.56
CA ASP A 169 16.76 0.97 -5.07
C ASP A 169 17.63 2.12 -5.55
N TYR A 170 17.04 3.29 -5.79
CA TYR A 170 17.71 4.51 -6.24
C TYR A 170 17.74 5.62 -5.17
N GLY A 171 17.20 5.40 -3.97
CA GLY A 171 17.27 6.40 -2.90
C GLY A 171 16.23 6.29 -1.79
N VAL A 172 15.89 7.42 -1.18
CA VAL A 172 14.97 7.51 -0.04
C VAL A 172 14.12 8.77 -0.14
N ARG A 173 12.84 8.67 0.21
CA ARG A 173 11.89 9.78 0.27
C ARG A 173 11.38 9.93 1.70
N MET A 174 11.38 11.16 2.19
CA MET A 174 10.75 11.58 3.45
C MET A 174 9.73 12.68 3.14
N GLN A 175 8.99 13.12 4.14
CA GLN A 175 7.98 14.18 3.98
C GLN A 175 8.60 15.50 3.48
N ASP A 176 9.81 15.82 3.90
CA ASP A 176 10.49 17.10 3.68
C ASP A 176 11.77 17.00 2.85
N ALA A 177 12.23 15.80 2.50
CA ALA A 177 13.50 15.59 1.83
C ALA A 177 13.52 14.32 0.97
N THR A 178 14.31 14.34 -0.11
CA THR A 178 14.49 13.21 -1.02
C THR A 178 15.94 13.02 -1.39
N LEU A 179 16.38 11.78 -1.53
CA LEU A 179 17.60 11.37 -2.21
C LEU A 179 17.18 10.55 -3.42
N VAL A 180 17.59 10.95 -4.61
CA VAL A 180 17.33 10.23 -5.86
C VAL A 180 18.62 10.22 -6.67
N ASP A 181 19.11 9.03 -7.03
CA ASP A 181 20.34 8.84 -7.82
C ASP A 181 21.53 9.64 -7.28
N GLY A 182 21.69 9.62 -5.95
CA GLY A 182 22.78 10.32 -5.25
C GLY A 182 22.59 11.82 -5.06
N THR A 183 21.50 12.41 -5.57
CA THR A 183 21.17 13.84 -5.46
C THR A 183 20.13 14.07 -4.36
N ALA A 184 20.47 14.90 -3.36
CA ALA A 184 19.56 15.23 -2.28
C ALA A 184 18.84 16.57 -2.50
N THR A 185 17.56 16.61 -2.14
CA THR A 185 16.75 17.82 -2.07
C THR A 185 16.15 17.93 -0.66
N PRO A 186 16.43 19.00 0.09
CA PRO A 186 17.43 20.04 -0.20
C PRO A 186 18.87 19.49 -0.12
N PRO A 187 19.87 20.10 -0.78
CA PRO A 187 21.24 19.55 -0.84
C PRO A 187 21.91 19.34 0.53
N SER A 188 21.54 20.13 1.54
CA SER A 188 22.06 20.04 2.92
C SER A 188 21.72 18.72 3.61
N THR A 189 20.69 17.98 3.15
CA THR A 189 20.30 16.70 3.76
C THR A 189 21.08 15.51 3.23
N LEU A 190 21.95 15.70 2.23
CA LEU A 190 22.68 14.62 1.56
C LEU A 190 23.40 13.66 2.51
N PRO A 191 24.19 14.11 3.51
CA PRO A 191 24.91 13.18 4.38
C PRO A 191 23.96 12.26 5.15
N ARG A 192 22.87 12.81 5.69
CA ARG A 192 21.86 12.08 6.46
C ARG A 192 21.09 11.09 5.58
N LEU A 193 20.55 11.55 4.46
CA LEU A 193 19.75 10.69 3.57
C LEU A 193 20.58 9.55 2.97
N ARG A 194 21.85 9.82 2.66
CA ARG A 194 22.77 8.79 2.16
C ARG A 194 23.02 7.73 3.22
N ASP A 195 23.27 8.12 4.47
CA ASP A 195 23.50 7.16 5.57
C ASP A 195 22.27 6.27 5.83
N GLU A 196 21.07 6.86 5.87
CA GLU A 196 19.79 6.14 6.00
C GLU A 196 19.60 5.12 4.86
N TRP A 197 19.82 5.56 3.62
CA TRP A 197 19.66 4.70 2.45
C TRP A 197 20.68 3.56 2.40
N GLU A 198 21.95 3.82 2.70
CA GLU A 198 22.99 2.77 2.77
C GLU A 198 22.74 1.79 3.92
N THR A 199 22.15 2.25 5.01
CA THR A 199 21.74 1.40 6.13
C THR A 199 20.59 0.47 5.73
N TRP A 200 19.55 1.02 5.08
CA TRP A 200 18.45 0.22 4.54
C TRP A 200 18.93 -0.83 3.53
N LYS A 201 19.82 -0.47 2.59
CA LYS A 201 20.39 -1.44 1.62
C LYS A 201 21.11 -2.60 2.32
N ARG A 202 21.86 -2.32 3.39
CA ARG A 202 22.51 -3.35 4.22
C ARG A 202 21.49 -4.27 4.88
N PHE A 203 20.38 -3.74 5.39
CA PHE A 203 19.29 -4.54 5.95
C PHE A 203 18.64 -5.46 4.89
N MET A 204 18.36 -4.94 3.69
CA MET A 204 17.78 -5.75 2.61
C MET A 204 18.71 -6.87 2.15
N ALA A 205 20.03 -6.63 2.14
CA ALA A 205 21.02 -7.62 1.75
C ALA A 205 21.17 -8.80 2.74
N MET A 206 20.66 -8.67 3.98
CA MET A 206 20.71 -9.76 4.97
C MET A 206 19.70 -10.88 4.72
N GLY A 207 18.90 -10.78 3.64
CA GLY A 207 17.91 -11.79 3.27
C GLY A 207 16.54 -11.58 3.93
N PRO A 208 15.55 -12.44 3.63
CA PRO A 208 14.22 -12.32 4.21
C PRO A 208 14.28 -12.48 5.73
N LEU A 209 13.53 -11.64 6.44
CA LEU A 209 13.17 -11.87 7.85
C LEU A 209 12.05 -12.93 7.84
N GLN A 210 12.40 -14.18 7.57
CA GLN A 210 11.51 -15.33 7.71
C GLN A 210 12.00 -16.22 8.85
#